data_AF-X0SRN6-F1
#
_entry.id   AF-X0SRN6-F1
#
_cell.length_a   1.000
_cell.length_b   1.000
_cell.length_c   1.000
_cell.angle_alpha   90.00
_cell.angle_beta   90.00
_cell.angle_gamma   90.00
#
_symmetry.space_group_name_H-M   'P 1'
#
loop_
_entity.id
_entity.type
_entity.pdbx_description
1 polymer ?
#
loop_
_entity_poly.entity_id
_entity_poly.type
_entity_poly.pdbx_seq_one_letter_code
_entity_poly.pdbx_strand_id
1 'polypeptide(L)'
;MMEFTNPTLEWYKSVSAKYNLTPRCPFANIYKCPKYYDSLYLLEGTGATSMTDEDIKKLNRYWEEKKLKFGLKEEMPGIVRKNDEFTSLHNFCPEATFLRFRYFASHLSEFANEIDRDIKHKELEKRNIDTDDWRWYFQYLTTQHYTDCLFYSILLKNPIDQKSGINEIELTDSQREDYKKYKYKCYYKINIIGKNEDLKQENYIEIDDNGIELGKHNFIFFVKLAIELTRNNEGWVNIESFVQKIDLTFTGIYQLIGRLRENLMKIKALDNNSVKKLIENKKSGLYRISTHPDFITYNKEKLLNHKDPQIRKLAEELPNKDK
;
A
#
# COMPACT_ATOMS: atom_id res chain seq x y z
N MET A 1 27.69 28.74 9.68
CA MET A 1 26.73 28.75 8.54
C MET A 1 25.76 27.62 8.80
N MET A 2 24.46 27.89 8.91
CA MET A 2 23.47 26.82 8.89
C MET A 2 23.48 26.22 7.48
N GLU A 3 23.79 24.93 7.39
CA GLU A 3 23.74 24.17 6.15
C GLU A 3 22.26 24.12 5.72
N PHE A 4 21.95 24.68 4.55
CA PHE A 4 20.58 24.73 4.06
C PHE A 4 20.26 23.40 3.38
N THR A 5 19.21 22.75 3.85
CA THR A 5 18.77 21.45 3.35
C THR A 5 17.88 21.64 2.12
N ASN A 6 18.26 21.07 0.98
CA ASN A 6 17.37 20.96 -0.17
C ASN A 6 16.53 19.66 -0.03
N PRO A 7 15.21 19.73 0.22
CA PRO A 7 14.39 18.56 0.55
C PRO A 7 13.97 17.75 -0.67
N THR A 8 14.96 17.33 -1.45
CA THR A 8 14.78 16.48 -2.63
C THR A 8 14.45 15.04 -2.24
N LEU A 9 14.19 14.18 -3.23
CA LEU A 9 14.04 12.74 -3.01
C LEU A 9 15.29 12.10 -2.40
N GLU A 10 16.48 12.53 -2.83
CA GLU A 10 17.72 11.99 -2.28
C GLU A 10 17.92 12.41 -0.83
N TRP A 11 17.60 13.67 -0.49
CA TRP A 11 17.53 14.08 0.91
C TRP A 11 16.57 13.20 1.70
N TYR A 12 15.35 13.00 1.22
CA TYR A 12 14.31 12.26 1.93
C TYR A 12 14.70 10.79 2.16
N LYS A 13 15.25 10.13 1.14
CA LYS A 13 15.80 8.78 1.25
C LYS A 13 16.97 8.71 2.23
N SER A 14 17.85 9.71 2.22
CA SER A 14 19.01 9.73 3.14
C SER A 14 18.57 9.81 4.61
N VAL A 15 17.53 10.59 4.89
CA VAL A 15 16.90 10.66 6.23
C VAL A 15 16.29 9.31 6.59
N SER A 16 15.53 8.69 5.68
CA SER A 16 14.97 7.34 5.91
C SER A 16 16.05 6.29 6.18
N ALA A 17 17.12 6.28 5.39
CA ALA A 17 18.22 5.33 5.52
C ALA A 17 18.95 5.47 6.87
N LYS A 18 19.16 6.70 7.36
CA LYS A 18 19.78 6.97 8.66
C LYS A 18 19.06 6.29 9.83
N TYR A 19 17.75 6.10 9.73
CA TYR A 19 16.92 5.49 10.76
C TYR A 19 16.39 4.09 10.39
N ASN A 20 16.91 3.48 9.32
CA ASN A 20 16.47 2.18 8.78
C ASN A 20 14.95 2.13 8.53
N LEU A 21 14.42 3.19 7.91
CA LEU A 21 13.00 3.33 7.59
C LEU A 21 12.74 3.17 6.09
N THR A 22 11.47 3.05 5.71
CA THR A 22 11.06 2.99 4.30
C THR A 22 11.37 4.30 3.58
N PRO A 23 11.81 4.27 2.31
CA PRO A 23 12.22 5.47 1.56
C PRO A 23 11.08 6.44 1.26
N ARG A 24 9.82 6.03 1.48
CA ARG A 24 8.60 6.83 1.39
C ARG A 24 7.72 6.56 2.59
N CYS A 25 6.82 7.50 2.90
CA CYS A 25 5.83 7.34 3.94
C CYS A 25 4.92 6.14 3.62
N PRO A 26 4.82 5.13 4.51
CA PRO A 26 3.96 3.96 4.28
C PRO A 26 2.46 4.30 4.29
N PHE A 27 2.09 5.50 4.74
CA PHE A 27 0.71 5.97 4.82
C PHE A 27 0.34 7.00 3.75
N ALA A 28 1.23 7.32 2.79
CA ALA A 28 0.97 8.26 1.71
C ALA A 28 -0.01 7.70 0.67
N ASN A 29 -1.29 7.59 1.06
CA ASN A 29 -2.37 7.08 0.24
C ASN A 29 -3.70 7.66 0.71
N ILE A 30 -4.60 7.93 -0.24
CA ILE A 30 -5.91 8.58 0.00
C ILE A 30 -6.85 7.81 0.93
N TYR A 31 -6.61 6.50 1.11
CA TYR A 31 -7.35 5.65 2.05
C TYR A 31 -6.53 5.27 3.30
N LYS A 32 -5.27 5.72 3.42
CA LYS A 32 -4.40 5.43 4.58
C LYS A 32 -4.11 6.64 5.46
N CYS A 33 -4.21 7.86 4.91
CA CYS A 33 -3.93 9.07 5.65
C CYS A 33 -4.89 10.19 5.24
N PRO A 34 -5.71 10.73 6.17
CA PRO A 34 -6.60 11.84 5.85
C PRO A 34 -5.82 13.10 5.47
N LYS A 35 -4.65 13.33 6.07
CA LYS A 35 -3.77 14.45 5.68
C LYS A 35 -3.26 14.34 4.25
N TYR A 36 -2.92 13.14 3.79
CA TYR A 36 -2.51 12.93 2.39
C TYR A 36 -3.68 13.20 1.44
N TYR A 37 -4.87 12.69 1.77
CA TYR A 37 -6.10 12.95 1.02
C TYR A 37 -6.43 14.45 0.95
N ASP A 38 -6.53 15.13 2.09
CA ASP A 38 -6.88 16.56 2.14
C ASP A 38 -5.85 17.43 1.40
N SER A 39 -4.57 17.07 1.49
CA SER A 39 -3.51 17.76 0.74
C SER A 39 -3.70 17.58 -0.77
N LEU A 40 -3.98 16.36 -1.24
CA LEU A 40 -4.23 16.09 -2.66
C LEU A 40 -5.48 16.81 -3.16
N TYR A 41 -6.56 16.79 -2.38
CA TYR A 41 -7.80 17.50 -2.71
C TYR A 41 -7.53 19.00 -2.94
N LEU A 42 -6.72 19.63 -2.09
CA LEU A 42 -6.41 21.05 -2.21
C LEU A 42 -5.40 21.40 -3.32
N LEU A 43 -4.70 20.41 -3.92
CA LEU A 43 -3.74 20.68 -4.99
C LEU A 43 -4.39 21.26 -6.24
N GLU A 44 -5.70 21.07 -6.45
CA GLU A 44 -6.42 21.72 -7.55
C GLU A 44 -6.23 23.25 -7.53
N GLY A 45 -6.11 23.83 -6.33
CA GLY A 45 -5.86 25.25 -6.13
C GLY A 45 -4.46 25.72 -6.53
N THR A 46 -3.60 24.80 -6.96
CA THR A 46 -2.26 25.06 -7.53
C THR A 46 -2.22 24.86 -9.05
N GLY A 47 -3.40 24.70 -9.68
CA GLY A 47 -3.54 24.36 -11.10
C GLY A 47 -3.35 22.87 -11.41
N ALA A 48 -3.51 21.99 -10.41
CA ALA A 48 -3.54 20.54 -10.63
C ALA A 48 -4.95 20.08 -11.06
N THR A 49 -5.05 18.90 -11.65
CA THR A 49 -6.34 18.29 -11.98
C THR A 49 -7.09 17.88 -10.71
N SER A 50 -8.37 18.25 -10.64
CA SER A 50 -9.27 17.90 -9.54
C SER A 50 -9.65 16.42 -9.53
N MET A 51 -9.95 15.89 -8.35
CA MET A 51 -10.67 14.62 -8.21
C MET A 51 -12.12 14.77 -8.69
N THR A 52 -12.76 13.67 -9.06
CA THR A 52 -14.18 13.69 -9.42
C THR A 52 -15.05 13.94 -8.18
N ASP A 53 -16.19 14.60 -8.35
CA ASP A 53 -17.16 14.84 -7.27
C ASP A 53 -17.62 13.53 -6.59
N GLU A 54 -17.71 12.44 -7.37
CA GLU A 54 -18.09 11.13 -6.86
C GLU A 54 -17.01 10.55 -5.93
N ASP A 55 -15.74 10.63 -6.34
CA ASP A 55 -14.61 10.18 -5.52
C ASP A 55 -14.48 10.98 -4.23
N ILE A 56 -14.64 12.31 -4.31
CA ILE A 56 -14.61 13.21 -3.15
C ILE A 56 -15.71 12.83 -2.15
N LYS A 57 -16.96 12.63 -2.63
CA LYS A 57 -18.07 12.20 -1.76
C LYS A 57 -17.80 10.85 -1.10
N LYS A 58 -17.24 9.90 -1.84
CA LYS A 58 -16.88 8.56 -1.35
C LYS A 58 -15.77 8.63 -0.29
N LEU A 59 -14.74 9.46 -0.50
CA LEU A 59 -13.62 9.64 0.42
C LEU A 59 -14.01 10.39 1.68
N ASN A 60 -14.84 11.44 1.57
CA ASN A 60 -15.36 12.17 2.72
C ASN A 60 -16.17 11.25 3.65
N ARG A 61 -17.10 10.46 3.09
CA ARG A 61 -17.87 9.48 3.87
C ARG A 61 -16.96 8.46 4.56
N TYR A 62 -15.97 7.93 3.82
CA TYR A 62 -15.00 6.98 4.37
C TYR A 62 -14.26 7.56 5.59
N TRP A 63 -13.80 8.80 5.51
CA TRP A 63 -13.06 9.45 6.60
C TRP A 63 -13.95 9.84 7.78
N GLU A 64 -15.22 10.19 7.53
CA GLU A 64 -16.21 10.40 8.59
C GLU A 64 -16.45 9.14 9.42
N GLU A 65 -16.61 7.98 8.77
CA GLU A 65 -16.84 6.70 9.44
C GLU A 65 -15.66 6.26 10.30
N LYS A 66 -14.42 6.50 9.84
CA LYS A 66 -13.20 6.11 10.55
C LYS A 66 -12.91 6.95 11.80
N LYS A 67 -13.65 8.04 12.02
CA LYS A 67 -13.50 8.96 13.17
C LYS A 67 -12.06 9.46 13.38
N LEU A 68 -11.23 9.42 12.34
CA LEU A 68 -9.88 9.99 12.36
C LEU A 68 -9.95 11.36 11.70
N LYS A 69 -9.94 12.41 12.52
CA LYS A 69 -10.03 13.81 12.08
C LYS A 69 -8.91 14.63 12.73
N PHE A 70 -8.59 15.76 12.10
CA PHE A 70 -7.76 16.80 12.71
C PHE A 70 -8.42 17.30 13.99
N GLY A 71 -7.63 17.49 15.05
CA GLY A 71 -8.16 18.00 16.31
C GLY A 71 -8.51 19.48 16.23
N LEU A 72 -7.75 20.21 15.41
CA LEU A 72 -7.87 21.65 15.21
C LEU A 72 -7.86 21.99 13.71
N LYS A 73 -8.50 23.11 13.34
CA LYS A 73 -8.51 23.58 11.94
C LYS A 73 -7.10 23.99 11.49
N GLU A 74 -6.31 24.50 12.42
CA GLU A 74 -4.92 24.92 12.23
C GLU A 74 -4.01 23.75 11.87
N GLU A 75 -4.41 22.50 12.14
CA GLU A 75 -3.64 21.31 11.75
C GLU A 75 -3.99 20.81 10.34
N MET A 76 -5.11 21.30 9.77
CA MET A 76 -5.57 20.91 8.45
C MET A 76 -4.65 21.50 7.37
N PRO A 77 -4.40 20.75 6.28
CA PRO A 77 -3.80 21.32 5.09
C PRO A 77 -4.60 22.53 4.61
N GLY A 78 -3.91 23.59 4.18
CA GLY A 78 -4.55 24.78 3.66
C GLY A 78 -3.73 25.46 2.57
N ILE A 79 -4.44 26.15 1.67
CA ILE A 79 -3.88 26.88 0.54
C ILE A 79 -4.35 28.32 0.60
N VAL A 80 -3.44 29.25 0.34
CA VAL A 80 -3.71 30.68 0.21
C VAL A 80 -3.57 31.03 -1.26
N ARG A 81 -4.58 31.73 -1.78
CA ARG A 81 -4.60 32.25 -3.14
C ARG A 81 -4.83 33.76 -3.12
N LYS A 82 -4.24 34.46 -4.08
CA LYS A 82 -4.46 35.89 -4.31
C LYS A 82 -4.81 36.07 -5.79
N ASN A 83 -5.95 36.67 -6.08
CA ASN A 83 -6.45 36.84 -7.46
C ASN A 83 -6.50 35.50 -8.23
N ASP A 84 -6.98 34.44 -7.58
CA ASP A 84 -7.03 33.05 -8.09
C ASP A 84 -5.68 32.37 -8.36
N GLU A 85 -4.56 33.07 -8.15
CA GLU A 85 -3.22 32.51 -8.23
C GLU A 85 -2.77 31.92 -6.89
N PHE A 86 -2.06 30.80 -6.95
CA PHE A 86 -1.43 30.19 -5.78
C PHE A 86 -0.43 31.17 -5.14
N THR A 87 -0.40 31.22 -3.81
CA THR A 87 0.57 32.04 -3.07
C THR A 87 1.33 31.23 -2.04
N SER A 88 0.62 30.42 -1.25
CA SER A 88 1.26 29.56 -0.27
C SER A 88 0.39 28.35 0.08
N LEU A 89 1.04 27.31 0.61
CA LEU A 89 0.40 26.18 1.24
C LEU A 89 0.97 25.97 2.64
N HIS A 90 0.17 25.44 3.56
CA HIS A 90 0.57 25.20 4.94
C HIS A 90 -0.02 23.88 5.45
N ASN A 91 0.72 23.23 6.36
CA ASN A 91 0.37 21.94 6.94
C ASN A 91 0.08 20.84 5.91
N PHE A 92 0.68 20.92 4.72
CA PHE A 92 0.52 19.87 3.71
C PHE A 92 1.24 18.58 4.11
N CYS A 93 0.78 17.47 3.54
CA CYS A 93 1.54 16.23 3.55
C CYS A 93 2.78 16.38 2.66
N PRO A 94 4.01 16.14 3.16
CA PRO A 94 5.23 16.33 2.37
C PRO A 94 5.28 15.44 1.12
N GLU A 95 4.61 14.29 1.17
CA GLU A 95 4.48 13.35 0.06
C GLU A 95 3.61 13.92 -1.07
N ALA A 96 2.52 14.61 -0.72
CA ALA A 96 1.64 15.28 -1.68
C ALA A 96 2.34 16.52 -2.27
N THR A 97 3.02 17.31 -1.44
CA THR A 97 3.82 18.46 -1.90
C THR A 97 4.87 18.04 -2.93
N PHE A 98 5.57 16.93 -2.68
CA PHE A 98 6.58 16.41 -3.60
C PHE A 98 6.02 16.06 -4.98
N LEU A 99 4.78 15.57 -5.08
CA LEU A 99 4.17 15.21 -6.37
C LEU A 99 4.05 16.42 -7.31
N ARG A 100 3.73 17.60 -6.76
CA ARG A 100 3.54 18.84 -7.52
C ARG A 100 4.82 19.65 -7.65
N PHE A 101 5.51 19.85 -6.53
CA PHE A 101 6.61 20.82 -6.42
C PHE A 101 8.00 20.17 -6.35
N ARG A 102 8.10 18.84 -6.33
CA ARG A 102 9.36 18.07 -6.23
C ARG A 102 10.16 18.28 -4.95
N TYR A 103 9.55 18.93 -3.94
CA TYR A 103 10.13 19.16 -2.62
C TYR A 103 9.28 18.53 -1.51
N PHE A 104 9.93 17.85 -0.56
CA PHE A 104 9.29 17.31 0.64
C PHE A 104 9.13 18.39 1.71
N ALA A 105 8.03 19.11 1.63
CA ALA A 105 7.74 20.24 2.51
C ALA A 105 6.30 20.25 3.02
N SER A 106 6.13 20.73 4.25
CA SER A 106 4.80 20.97 4.85
C SER A 106 4.28 22.39 4.61
N HIS A 107 5.18 23.31 4.25
CA HIS A 107 4.87 24.70 3.93
C HIS A 107 5.71 25.14 2.73
N LEU A 108 5.08 25.85 1.79
CA LEU A 108 5.72 26.58 0.70
C LEU A 108 5.04 27.93 0.58
N SER A 109 5.83 28.98 0.35
CA SER A 109 5.33 30.32 0.04
C SER A 109 6.12 30.91 -1.12
N GLU A 110 5.40 31.40 -2.12
CA GLU A 110 5.98 32.21 -3.19
C GLU A 110 6.49 33.55 -2.67
N PHE A 111 7.25 34.24 -3.51
CA PHE A 111 7.71 35.59 -3.25
C PHE A 111 6.53 36.56 -3.18
N ALA A 112 6.57 37.49 -2.23
CA ALA A 112 5.51 38.48 -2.08
C ALA A 112 5.35 39.38 -3.32
N ASN A 113 6.44 39.63 -4.06
CA ASN A 113 6.45 40.37 -5.32
C ASN A 113 7.74 40.09 -6.12
N GLU A 114 7.83 40.68 -7.31
CA GLU A 114 8.99 40.55 -8.22
C GLU A 114 10.28 41.15 -7.65
N ILE A 115 10.18 42.22 -6.86
CA ILE A 115 11.36 42.86 -6.25
C ILE A 115 12.02 41.90 -5.24
N ASP A 116 11.22 41.25 -4.40
CA ASP A 116 11.72 40.26 -3.44
C ASP A 116 12.36 39.05 -4.15
N ARG A 117 11.77 38.60 -5.25
CA ARG A 117 12.33 37.54 -6.10
C ARG A 117 13.67 37.96 -6.70
N ASP A 118 13.74 39.14 -7.33
CA ASP A 118 14.95 39.61 -8.01
C ASP A 118 16.11 39.86 -7.04
N ILE A 119 15.81 40.40 -5.84
CA ILE A 119 16.81 40.54 -4.78
C ILE A 119 17.34 39.16 -4.39
N LYS A 120 16.45 38.17 -4.22
CA LYS A 120 16.84 36.81 -3.85
C LYS A 120 17.66 36.13 -4.94
N HIS A 121 17.24 36.22 -6.19
CA HIS A 121 17.93 35.64 -7.35
C HIS A 121 19.35 36.20 -7.49
N LYS A 122 19.53 37.52 -7.37
CA LYS A 122 20.86 38.16 -7.36
C LYS A 122 21.73 37.70 -6.19
N GLU A 123 21.14 37.42 -5.02
CA GLU A 123 21.86 36.86 -3.87
C GLU A 123 22.34 35.43 -4.14
N LEU A 124 21.48 34.58 -4.73
CA LEU A 124 21.78 33.20 -5.06
C LEU A 124 22.85 33.08 -6.16
N GLU A 125 22.74 33.90 -7.21
CA GLU A 125 23.74 34.06 -8.27
C GLU A 125 25.13 34.39 -7.70
N LYS A 126 25.20 35.42 -6.85
CA LYS A 126 26.47 35.83 -6.22
C LYS A 126 27.10 34.75 -5.36
N ARG A 127 26.29 33.82 -4.86
CA ARG A 127 26.73 32.68 -4.04
C ARG A 127 26.95 31.41 -4.86
N ASN A 128 26.80 31.47 -6.19
CA ASN A 128 26.87 30.32 -7.09
C ASN A 128 26.00 29.15 -6.62
N ILE A 129 24.79 29.46 -6.14
CA ILE A 129 23.80 28.43 -5.77
C ILE A 129 23.18 27.87 -7.05
N ASP A 130 23.10 26.54 -7.14
CA ASP A 130 22.49 25.82 -8.26
C ASP A 130 21.02 26.22 -8.47
N THR A 131 20.59 26.31 -9.72
CA THR A 131 19.21 26.66 -10.11
C THR A 131 18.17 25.63 -9.68
N ASP A 132 18.58 24.39 -9.40
CA ASP A 132 17.72 23.33 -8.86
C ASP A 132 17.42 23.51 -7.35
N ASP A 133 17.94 24.56 -6.73
CA ASP A 133 17.63 24.91 -5.35
C ASP A 133 16.23 25.52 -5.23
N TRP A 134 15.43 25.06 -4.25
CA TRP A 134 14.07 25.54 -4.03
C TRP A 134 13.97 27.05 -3.84
N ARG A 135 15.04 27.72 -3.37
CA ARG A 135 15.08 29.17 -3.12
C ARG A 135 15.00 30.01 -4.40
N TRP A 136 15.16 29.40 -5.57
CA TRP A 136 14.86 30.07 -6.84
C TRP A 136 13.36 30.21 -7.09
N TYR A 137 12.55 29.35 -6.48
CA TYR A 137 11.12 29.25 -6.74
C TYR A 137 10.26 29.76 -5.58
N PHE A 138 10.72 29.60 -4.34
CA PHE A 138 9.96 29.94 -3.15
C PHE A 138 10.75 30.85 -2.22
N GLN A 139 10.03 31.77 -1.56
CA GLN A 139 10.58 32.64 -0.53
C GLN A 139 10.79 31.87 0.77
N TYR A 140 9.84 31.00 1.12
CA TYR A 140 9.88 30.18 2.32
C TYR A 140 9.51 28.74 2.03
N LEU A 141 10.22 27.83 2.69
CA LEU A 141 9.96 26.40 2.66
C LEU A 141 10.21 25.82 4.06
N THR A 142 9.27 25.00 4.54
CA THR A 142 9.50 24.18 5.74
C THR A 142 9.64 22.72 5.32
N THR A 143 10.88 22.21 5.36
CA THR A 143 11.21 20.82 5.04
C THR A 143 10.52 19.89 6.04
N GLN A 144 9.96 18.77 5.59
CA GLN A 144 9.37 17.78 6.50
C GLN A 144 9.60 16.37 6.00
N HIS A 145 10.26 15.53 6.81
CA HIS A 145 10.25 14.09 6.62
C HIS A 145 8.96 13.50 7.20
N TYR A 146 8.46 12.38 6.67
CA TYR A 146 7.18 11.82 7.14
C TYR A 146 7.18 11.44 8.62
N THR A 147 8.34 11.12 9.20
CA THR A 147 8.46 10.82 10.63
C THR A 147 8.16 12.02 11.52
N ASP A 148 8.35 13.23 10.99
CA ASP A 148 8.12 14.49 11.69
C ASP A 148 6.67 14.98 11.51
N CYS A 149 5.86 14.25 10.76
CA CYS A 149 4.44 14.52 10.60
C CYS A 149 3.67 14.01 11.83
N LEU A 150 2.90 14.88 12.49
CA LEU A 150 2.08 14.51 13.64
C LEU A 150 1.18 13.28 13.37
N PHE A 151 0.55 13.24 12.19
CA PHE A 151 -0.31 12.14 11.76
C PHE A 151 0.43 10.82 11.61
N TYR A 152 1.73 10.83 11.28
CA TYR A 152 2.49 9.59 11.16
C TYR A 152 2.50 8.83 12.48
N SER A 153 2.71 9.52 13.61
CA SER A 153 2.71 8.89 14.94
C SER A 153 1.34 8.31 15.32
N ILE A 154 0.26 9.00 14.93
CA ILE A 154 -1.12 8.57 15.18
C ILE A 154 -1.44 7.32 14.34
N LEU A 155 -1.08 7.34 13.05
CA LEU A 155 -1.30 6.23 12.12
C LEU A 155 -0.42 5.01 12.41
N LEU A 156 0.76 5.23 13.00
CA LEU A 156 1.62 4.14 13.45
C LEU A 156 1.01 3.39 14.65
N LYS A 157 0.34 4.10 15.57
CA LYS A 157 -0.31 3.53 16.76
C LYS A 157 -1.72 3.01 16.47
N ASN A 158 -2.45 3.68 15.60
CA ASN A 158 -3.79 3.35 15.16
C ASN A 158 -3.78 3.20 13.63
N PRO A 159 -3.14 2.13 13.10
CA PRO A 159 -3.18 1.88 11.68
C PRO A 159 -4.65 1.77 11.29
N ILE A 160 -5.11 2.70 10.44
CA ILE A 160 -6.43 2.59 9.84
C ILE A 160 -6.39 1.27 9.08
N ASP A 161 -7.34 0.39 9.39
CA ASP A 161 -7.52 -0.86 8.64
C ASP A 161 -7.40 -0.50 7.17
N GLN A 162 -6.37 -1.03 6.52
CA GLN A 162 -6.24 -0.93 5.08
C GLN A 162 -7.61 -1.33 4.54
N LYS A 163 -8.17 -0.57 3.59
CA LYS A 163 -9.17 -1.16 2.70
C LYS A 163 -8.45 -2.30 2.02
N SER A 164 -8.55 -3.47 2.63
CA SER A 164 -7.90 -4.66 2.22
C SER A 164 -8.91 -5.43 1.39
N GLY A 165 -8.54 -5.68 0.16
CA GLY A 165 -9.37 -6.19 -0.90
C GLY A 165 -10.04 -5.11 -1.75
N ILE A 166 -10.55 -5.58 -2.89
CA ILE A 166 -11.28 -4.78 -3.87
C ILE A 166 -12.61 -4.31 -3.26
N ASN A 167 -12.99 -3.06 -3.53
CA ASN A 167 -14.29 -2.56 -3.10
C ASN A 167 -15.39 -3.30 -3.88
N GLU A 168 -16.49 -3.68 -3.23
CA GLU A 168 -17.61 -4.32 -3.94
C GLU A 168 -18.08 -3.48 -5.14
N ILE A 169 -17.98 -2.15 -5.10
CA ILE A 169 -18.32 -1.25 -6.21
C ILE A 169 -17.38 -1.43 -7.43
N GLU A 170 -16.14 -1.88 -7.22
CA GLU A 170 -15.14 -2.08 -8.28
C GLU A 170 -15.26 -3.45 -8.97
N LEU A 171 -16.15 -4.32 -8.50
CA LEU A 171 -16.41 -5.62 -9.12
C LEU A 171 -17.11 -5.46 -10.47
N THR A 172 -16.69 -6.27 -11.44
CA THR A 172 -17.45 -6.45 -12.69
C THR A 172 -18.76 -7.20 -12.41
N ASP A 173 -19.74 -7.12 -13.31
CA ASP A 173 -21.02 -7.82 -13.13
C ASP A 173 -20.83 -9.34 -13.01
N SER A 174 -19.94 -9.92 -13.83
CA SER A 174 -19.57 -11.34 -13.74
C SER A 174 -18.95 -11.69 -12.39
N GLN A 175 -18.08 -10.84 -11.84
CA GLN A 175 -17.51 -11.05 -10.51
C GLN A 175 -18.59 -11.00 -9.43
N ARG A 176 -19.54 -10.05 -9.51
CA ARG A 176 -20.66 -9.97 -8.55
C ARG A 176 -21.52 -11.23 -8.57
N GLU A 177 -21.80 -11.77 -9.74
CA GLU A 177 -22.53 -13.02 -9.90
C GLU A 177 -21.77 -14.20 -9.27
N ASP A 178 -20.47 -14.28 -9.50
CA ASP A 178 -19.62 -15.31 -8.89
C ASP A 178 -19.55 -15.17 -7.36
N TYR A 179 -19.45 -13.95 -6.82
CA TYR A 179 -19.54 -13.70 -5.37
C TYR A 179 -20.88 -14.18 -4.80
N LYS A 180 -22.00 -13.97 -5.50
CA LYS A 180 -23.32 -14.47 -5.08
C LYS A 180 -23.40 -15.99 -5.14
N LYS A 181 -22.87 -16.59 -6.22
CA LYS A 181 -22.91 -18.04 -6.49
C LYS A 181 -22.01 -18.84 -5.55
N TYR A 182 -20.73 -18.47 -5.48
CA TYR A 182 -19.68 -19.21 -4.76
C TYR A 182 -19.47 -18.74 -3.32
N LYS A 183 -20.09 -17.60 -2.95
CA LYS A 183 -20.14 -17.06 -1.59
C LYS A 183 -18.75 -16.86 -0.98
N TYR A 184 -17.83 -16.28 -1.75
CA TYR A 184 -16.52 -15.88 -1.25
C TYR A 184 -16.67 -14.89 -0.09
N LYS A 185 -15.77 -14.96 0.90
CA LYS A 185 -15.90 -14.22 2.16
C LYS A 185 -15.04 -12.97 2.24
N CYS A 186 -14.19 -12.72 1.24
CA CYS A 186 -13.29 -11.59 1.21
C CYS A 186 -12.92 -11.18 -0.23
N TYR A 187 -12.24 -10.04 -0.34
CA TYR A 187 -11.91 -9.39 -1.61
C TYR A 187 -10.40 -9.20 -1.83
N TYR A 188 -9.56 -9.85 -1.03
CA TYR A 188 -8.11 -9.69 -1.05
C TYR A 188 -7.51 -10.03 -2.42
N LYS A 189 -6.59 -9.20 -2.91
CA LYS A 189 -5.69 -9.52 -4.03
C LYS A 189 -4.52 -10.34 -3.51
N ILE A 190 -4.23 -11.44 -4.19
CA ILE A 190 -3.19 -12.39 -3.81
C ILE A 190 -2.21 -12.53 -4.98
N ASN A 191 -0.93 -12.37 -4.69
CA ASN A 191 0.15 -12.60 -5.65
C ASN A 191 1.12 -13.66 -5.09
N ILE A 192 1.23 -14.79 -5.78
CA ILE A 192 2.11 -15.90 -5.39
C ILE A 192 3.40 -15.81 -6.20
N ILE A 193 4.48 -15.37 -5.56
CA ILE A 193 5.74 -15.04 -6.23
C ILE A 193 6.72 -16.21 -6.19
N GLY A 194 6.82 -16.90 -5.05
CA GLY A 194 7.90 -17.85 -4.79
C GLY A 194 9.19 -17.10 -4.49
N LYS A 195 10.20 -17.20 -5.36
CA LYS A 195 11.51 -16.59 -5.11
C LYS A 195 11.49 -15.06 -5.28
N ASN A 196 11.69 -14.34 -4.18
CA ASN A 196 11.94 -12.92 -4.15
C ASN A 196 13.45 -12.68 -3.98
N GLU A 197 14.10 -12.19 -5.05
CA GLU A 197 15.56 -12.02 -5.09
C GLU A 197 16.03 -10.84 -4.23
N ASP A 198 15.25 -9.75 -4.21
CA ASP A 198 15.57 -8.55 -3.44
C ASP A 198 15.57 -8.83 -1.93
N LEU A 199 14.61 -9.65 -1.48
CA LEU A 199 14.45 -10.01 -0.06
C LEU A 199 15.16 -11.32 0.32
N LYS A 200 15.73 -12.05 -0.65
CA LYS A 200 16.32 -13.40 -0.46
C LYS A 200 15.34 -14.39 0.17
N GLN A 201 14.07 -14.31 -0.20
CA GLN A 201 12.99 -15.16 0.29
C GLN A 201 12.56 -16.13 -0.80
N GLU A 202 12.19 -17.35 -0.43
CA GLU A 202 11.96 -18.43 -1.41
C GLU A 202 10.48 -18.80 -1.54
N ASN A 203 9.72 -18.61 -0.46
CA ASN A 203 8.30 -18.98 -0.37
C ASN A 203 7.44 -17.73 -0.15
N TYR A 204 7.62 -16.72 -1.00
CA TYR A 204 7.04 -15.39 -0.81
C TYR A 204 5.68 -15.26 -1.50
N ILE A 205 4.72 -14.69 -0.76
CA ILE A 205 3.40 -14.27 -1.26
C ILE A 205 3.13 -12.83 -0.85
N GLU A 206 2.24 -12.17 -1.57
CA GLU A 206 1.70 -10.86 -1.21
C GLU A 206 0.18 -10.91 -1.12
N ILE A 207 -0.36 -10.23 -0.12
CA ILE A 207 -1.80 -9.99 0.04
C ILE A 207 -2.01 -8.48 0.14
N ASP A 208 -2.73 -7.91 -0.83
CA ASP A 208 -2.88 -6.47 -1.05
C ASP A 208 -1.54 -5.71 -0.90
N ASP A 209 -0.53 -6.16 -1.66
CA ASP A 209 0.82 -5.58 -1.68
C ASP A 209 1.61 -5.68 -0.35
N ASN A 210 1.09 -6.42 0.64
CA ASN A 210 1.83 -6.73 1.86
C ASN A 210 2.40 -8.14 1.76
N GLY A 211 3.72 -8.24 1.71
CA GLY A 211 4.42 -9.49 1.53
C GLY A 211 4.75 -10.26 2.81
N ILE A 212 4.83 -11.58 2.67
CA ILE A 212 5.29 -12.47 3.72
C ILE A 212 5.96 -13.73 3.14
N GLU A 213 7.03 -14.19 3.79
CA GLU A 213 7.57 -15.52 3.53
C GLU A 213 6.85 -16.57 4.39
N LEU A 214 6.37 -17.61 3.73
CA LEU A 214 5.74 -18.76 4.38
C LEU A 214 6.75 -19.90 4.59
N GLY A 215 6.54 -20.70 5.64
CA GLY A 215 7.24 -21.98 5.76
C GLY A 215 6.91 -22.89 4.58
N LYS A 216 7.86 -23.75 4.17
CA LYS A 216 7.74 -24.65 2.99
C LYS A 216 6.36 -25.31 2.87
N HIS A 217 5.91 -26.01 3.91
CA HIS A 217 4.63 -26.74 3.86
C HIS A 217 3.43 -25.79 3.80
N ASN A 218 3.49 -24.63 4.46
CA ASN A 218 2.46 -23.61 4.41
C ASN A 218 2.34 -23.01 3.00
N PHE A 219 3.47 -22.77 2.35
CA PHE A 219 3.52 -22.29 0.98
C PHE A 219 2.96 -23.32 -0.01
N ILE A 220 3.42 -24.58 0.05
CA ILE A 220 2.91 -25.68 -0.76
C ILE A 220 1.38 -25.81 -0.64
N PHE A 221 0.88 -25.77 0.59
CA PHE A 221 -0.56 -25.85 0.84
C PHE A 221 -1.29 -24.61 0.30
N PHE A 222 -0.75 -23.41 0.50
CA PHE A 222 -1.34 -22.17 -0.02
C PHE A 222 -1.42 -22.16 -1.55
N VAL A 223 -0.36 -22.60 -2.24
CA VAL A 223 -0.35 -22.79 -3.70
C VAL A 223 -1.42 -23.79 -4.13
N LYS A 224 -1.59 -24.90 -3.40
CA LYS A 224 -2.63 -25.87 -3.72
C LYS A 224 -4.05 -25.29 -3.60
N LEU A 225 -4.32 -24.51 -2.55
CA LEU A 225 -5.61 -23.82 -2.40
C LEU A 225 -5.88 -22.87 -3.58
N ALA A 226 -4.84 -22.15 -4.02
CA ALA A 226 -4.93 -21.24 -5.16
C ALA A 226 -5.21 -21.98 -6.47
N ILE A 227 -4.51 -23.10 -6.74
CA ILE A 227 -4.75 -23.95 -7.92
C ILE A 227 -6.21 -24.40 -7.97
N GLU A 228 -6.72 -24.98 -6.88
CA GLU A 228 -8.09 -25.50 -6.85
C GLU A 228 -9.11 -24.38 -7.02
N LEU A 229 -8.89 -23.20 -6.43
CA LEU A 229 -9.77 -22.04 -6.64
C LEU A 229 -9.77 -21.60 -8.10
N THR A 230 -8.60 -21.51 -8.75
CA THR A 230 -8.51 -21.11 -10.16
C THR A 230 -9.03 -22.17 -11.13
N ARG A 231 -9.11 -23.44 -10.72
CA ARG A 231 -9.55 -24.55 -11.57
C ARG A 231 -11.08 -24.69 -11.64
N ASN A 232 -11.78 -24.45 -10.54
CA ASN A 232 -13.21 -24.75 -10.44
C ASN A 232 -14.06 -23.66 -9.78
N ASN A 233 -13.48 -22.50 -9.45
CA ASN A 233 -14.11 -21.37 -8.76
C ASN A 233 -14.61 -21.68 -7.32
N GLU A 234 -14.78 -22.94 -6.94
CA GLU A 234 -15.17 -23.28 -5.57
C GLU A 234 -13.97 -23.30 -4.60
N GLY A 235 -12.83 -23.83 -5.06
CA GLY A 235 -11.55 -23.84 -4.36
C GLY A 235 -11.42 -24.79 -3.18
N TRP A 236 -12.35 -25.73 -3.00
CA TRP A 236 -12.32 -26.65 -1.85
C TRP A 236 -11.27 -27.74 -1.98
N VAL A 237 -10.38 -27.82 -0.99
CA VAL A 237 -9.35 -28.84 -0.86
C VAL A 237 -9.63 -29.69 0.36
N ASN A 238 -9.72 -31.01 0.15
CA ASN A 238 -9.73 -31.97 1.25
C ASN A 238 -8.31 -32.13 1.78
N ILE A 239 -8.11 -31.76 3.04
CA ILE A 239 -6.78 -31.71 3.62
C ILE A 239 -6.19 -33.11 3.87
N GLU A 240 -7.03 -34.09 4.20
CA GLU A 240 -6.59 -35.47 4.45
C GLU A 240 -6.05 -36.10 3.17
N SER A 241 -6.73 -35.92 2.04
CA SER A 241 -6.28 -36.44 0.75
C SER A 241 -5.07 -35.69 0.19
N PHE A 242 -4.90 -34.41 0.53
CA PHE A 242 -3.73 -33.64 0.14
C PHE A 242 -2.49 -34.04 0.96
N VAL A 243 -2.65 -34.20 2.27
CA VAL A 243 -1.53 -34.48 3.17
C VAL A 243 -0.90 -35.85 2.93
N GLN A 244 -1.72 -36.85 2.59
CA GLN A 244 -1.22 -38.17 2.15
C GLN A 244 -0.27 -38.08 0.94
N LYS A 245 -0.34 -37.02 0.14
CA LYS A 245 0.54 -36.82 -1.04
C LYS A 245 1.85 -36.09 -0.72
N ILE A 246 2.00 -35.51 0.48
CA ILE A 246 3.16 -34.69 0.88
C ILE A 246 3.88 -35.23 2.12
N ASP A 247 3.64 -36.50 2.49
CA ASP A 247 4.29 -37.21 3.60
C ASP A 247 4.28 -36.47 4.96
N LEU A 248 3.18 -35.79 5.30
CA LEU A 248 2.99 -35.21 6.64
C LEU A 248 2.11 -36.12 7.52
N THR A 249 2.41 -36.18 8.82
CA THR A 249 1.59 -36.92 9.81
C THR A 249 0.28 -36.19 10.10
N PHE A 250 -0.75 -36.91 10.56
CA PHE A 250 -2.08 -36.36 10.87
C PHE A 250 -2.04 -35.21 11.91
N THR A 251 -1.19 -35.32 12.93
CA THR A 251 -0.95 -34.23 13.91
C THR A 251 -0.33 -32.99 13.27
N GLY A 252 0.48 -33.17 12.22
CA GLY A 252 1.03 -32.08 11.41
C GLY A 252 -0.03 -31.29 10.64
N ILE A 253 -1.20 -31.87 10.37
CA ILE A 253 -2.26 -31.25 9.55
C ILE A 253 -2.91 -30.05 10.23
N TYR A 254 -3.41 -30.23 11.45
CA TYR A 254 -4.03 -29.14 12.20
C TYR A 254 -3.02 -28.05 12.56
N GLN A 255 -1.77 -28.45 12.86
CA GLN A 255 -0.68 -27.52 13.07
C GLN A 255 -0.33 -26.73 11.80
N LEU A 256 -0.40 -27.35 10.62
CA LEU A 256 -0.15 -26.68 9.35
C LEU A 256 -1.14 -25.54 9.12
N ILE A 257 -2.43 -25.77 9.33
CA ILE A 257 -3.46 -24.73 9.20
C ILE A 257 -3.32 -23.64 10.26
N GLY A 258 -3.10 -24.03 11.52
CA GLY A 258 -2.85 -23.08 12.60
C GLY A 258 -1.70 -22.15 12.27
N ARG A 259 -0.54 -22.72 11.90
CA ARG A 259 0.66 -21.98 11.48
C ARG A 259 0.44 -21.15 10.22
N LEU A 260 -0.37 -21.61 9.27
CA LEU A 260 -0.69 -20.80 8.09
C LEU A 260 -1.41 -19.53 8.53
N ARG A 261 -2.46 -19.68 9.33
CA ARG A 261 -3.26 -18.56 9.81
C ARG A 261 -2.44 -17.62 10.69
N GLU A 262 -1.62 -18.16 11.60
CA GLU A 262 -0.71 -17.38 12.44
C GLU A 262 0.30 -16.58 11.62
N ASN A 263 0.89 -17.18 10.58
CA ASN A 263 1.78 -16.46 9.69
C ASN A 263 1.04 -15.36 8.94
N LEU A 264 -0.14 -15.64 8.38
CA LEU A 264 -0.94 -14.64 7.67
C LEU A 264 -1.36 -13.46 8.57
N MET A 265 -1.58 -13.68 9.88
CA MET A 265 -1.86 -12.61 10.84
C MET A 265 -0.69 -11.63 11.04
N LYS A 266 0.52 -11.96 10.59
CA LYS A 266 1.66 -11.02 10.58
C LYS A 266 1.52 -9.95 9.49
N ILE A 267 0.63 -10.16 8.53
CA ILE A 267 0.25 -9.14 7.56
C ILE A 267 -0.65 -8.13 8.26
N LYS A 268 -0.25 -6.86 8.31
CA LYS A 268 -0.94 -5.80 9.08
C LYS A 268 -2.43 -5.63 8.71
N ALA A 269 -2.84 -6.01 7.51
CA ALA A 269 -4.22 -5.95 7.04
C ALA A 269 -5.10 -7.11 7.52
N LEU A 270 -4.53 -8.17 8.11
CA LEU A 270 -5.24 -9.40 8.42
C LEU A 270 -5.32 -9.65 9.92
N ASP A 271 -6.48 -9.35 10.50
CA ASP A 271 -6.82 -9.80 11.85
C ASP A 271 -7.28 -11.28 11.86
N ASN A 272 -7.50 -11.85 13.05
CA ASN A 272 -7.94 -13.25 13.19
C ASN A 272 -9.26 -13.54 12.44
N ASN A 273 -10.19 -12.58 12.39
CA ASN A 273 -11.44 -12.74 11.67
C ASN A 273 -11.22 -12.75 10.15
N SER A 274 -10.39 -11.85 9.65
CA SER A 274 -10.00 -11.72 8.24
C SER A 274 -9.28 -12.95 7.75
N VAL A 275 -8.34 -13.49 8.53
CA VAL A 275 -7.65 -14.72 8.20
C VAL A 275 -8.60 -15.93 8.17
N LYS A 276 -9.58 -16.00 9.07
CA LYS A 276 -10.61 -17.05 9.04
C LYS A 276 -11.55 -16.93 7.84
N LYS A 277 -11.82 -15.71 7.37
CA LYS A 277 -12.56 -15.47 6.12
C LYS A 277 -11.73 -15.87 4.92
N LEU A 278 -10.47 -15.44 4.86
CA LEU A 278 -9.54 -15.71 3.76
C LEU A 278 -9.27 -17.21 3.61
N ILE A 279 -8.80 -17.87 4.68
CA ILE A 279 -8.61 -19.32 4.72
C ILE A 279 -9.85 -19.94 5.34
N GLU A 280 -10.85 -20.15 4.49
CA GLU A 280 -12.15 -20.66 4.89
C GLU A 280 -12.11 -22.17 5.14
N ASN A 281 -12.90 -22.64 6.10
CA ASN A 281 -13.09 -24.05 6.40
C ASN A 281 -14.58 -24.42 6.39
N LYS A 282 -14.90 -25.64 5.94
CA LYS A 282 -16.17 -26.34 6.20
C LYS A 282 -15.95 -27.45 7.23
N LYS A 283 -17.01 -27.80 7.98
CA LYS A 283 -17.00 -28.84 9.03
C LYS A 283 -16.48 -30.21 8.57
N SER A 284 -16.38 -30.47 7.27
CA SER A 284 -15.92 -31.72 6.64
C SER A 284 -14.40 -31.78 6.37
N GLY A 285 -13.58 -30.94 6.99
CA GLY A 285 -12.13 -30.92 6.74
C GLY A 285 -11.71 -30.32 5.39
N LEU A 286 -12.64 -29.63 4.72
CA LEU A 286 -12.39 -28.91 3.48
C LEU A 286 -11.92 -27.48 3.77
N TYR A 287 -10.92 -27.02 3.03
CA TYR A 287 -10.38 -25.67 3.13
C TYR A 287 -10.30 -25.00 1.76
N ARG A 288 -10.44 -23.67 1.72
CA ARG A 288 -10.24 -22.89 0.49
C ARG A 288 -9.67 -21.51 0.79
N ILE A 289 -9.10 -20.87 -0.23
CA ILE A 289 -8.98 -19.41 -0.26
C ILE A 289 -10.36 -18.86 -0.66
N SER A 290 -10.91 -17.91 0.11
CA SER A 290 -12.29 -17.41 -0.07
C SER A 290 -12.33 -16.03 -0.72
N THR A 291 -11.59 -15.84 -1.81
CA THR A 291 -11.60 -14.63 -2.66
C THR A 291 -11.92 -15.01 -4.10
N HIS A 292 -12.17 -14.03 -4.97
CA HIS A 292 -12.41 -14.30 -6.39
C HIS A 292 -11.16 -14.86 -7.09
N PRO A 293 -11.28 -15.86 -7.99
CA PRO A 293 -10.13 -16.43 -8.73
C PRO A 293 -9.37 -15.41 -9.60
N ASP A 294 -10.05 -14.36 -10.08
CA ASP A 294 -9.40 -13.25 -10.80
C ASP A 294 -8.42 -12.46 -9.93
N PHE A 295 -8.65 -12.45 -8.61
CA PHE A 295 -7.79 -11.74 -7.66
C PHE A 295 -6.57 -12.55 -7.25
N ILE A 296 -6.40 -13.75 -7.82
CA ILE A 296 -5.22 -14.58 -7.67
C ILE A 296 -4.33 -14.44 -8.90
N THR A 297 -3.12 -13.94 -8.65
CA THR A 297 -2.02 -13.85 -9.60
C THR A 297 -0.83 -14.65 -9.09
N TYR A 298 0.06 -15.03 -10.00
CA TYR A 298 1.25 -15.80 -9.67
C TYR A 298 2.36 -15.60 -10.69
N ASN A 299 3.61 -15.72 -10.25
CA ASN A 299 4.77 -15.77 -11.14
C ASN A 299 5.10 -17.22 -11.50
N LYS A 300 4.44 -17.74 -12.55
CA LYS A 300 4.57 -19.14 -12.95
C LYS A 300 6.01 -19.54 -13.29
N GLU A 301 6.76 -18.67 -13.96
CA GLU A 301 8.17 -18.88 -14.30
C GLU A 301 9.04 -19.08 -13.05
N LYS A 302 8.91 -18.19 -12.06
CA LYS A 302 9.64 -18.32 -10.79
C LYS A 302 9.26 -19.58 -10.02
N LEU A 303 7.98 -19.98 -10.06
CA LEU A 303 7.51 -21.20 -9.40
C LEU A 303 8.00 -22.47 -10.10
N LEU A 304 8.07 -22.50 -11.43
CA LEU A 304 8.63 -23.61 -12.22
C LEU A 304 10.14 -23.75 -12.02
N ASN A 305 10.84 -22.65 -11.72
CA ASN A 305 12.27 -22.63 -11.41
C ASN A 305 12.58 -22.71 -9.90
N HIS A 306 11.58 -23.02 -9.08
CA HIS A 306 11.76 -23.09 -7.62
C HIS A 306 12.66 -24.26 -7.21
N LYS A 307 13.50 -24.08 -6.18
CA LYS A 307 14.43 -25.12 -5.70
C LYS A 307 13.74 -26.41 -5.23
N ASP A 308 12.51 -26.28 -4.74
CA ASP A 308 11.73 -27.40 -4.23
C ASP A 308 10.96 -28.11 -5.35
N PRO A 309 11.15 -29.43 -5.56
CA PRO A 309 10.46 -30.19 -6.61
C PRO A 309 8.94 -30.27 -6.44
N GLN A 310 8.42 -30.21 -5.21
CA GLN A 310 6.96 -30.26 -4.98
C GLN A 310 6.30 -28.95 -5.44
N ILE A 311 6.97 -27.81 -5.24
CA ILE A 311 6.49 -26.51 -5.71
C ILE A 311 6.51 -26.45 -7.23
N ARG A 312 7.57 -26.96 -7.87
CA ARG A 312 7.64 -27.06 -9.34
C ARG A 312 6.49 -27.90 -9.92
N LYS A 313 6.21 -29.05 -9.33
CA LYS A 313 5.09 -29.91 -9.73
C LYS A 313 3.73 -29.21 -9.58
N LEU A 314 3.52 -28.46 -8.49
CA LEU A 314 2.30 -27.67 -8.33
C LEU A 314 2.23 -26.52 -9.35
N ALA A 315 3.36 -25.91 -9.70
CA ALA A 315 3.42 -24.83 -10.67
C ALA A 315 2.99 -25.29 -12.08
N GLU A 316 3.22 -26.56 -12.44
CA GLU A 316 2.72 -27.16 -13.68
C GLU A 316 1.18 -27.21 -13.74
N GLU A 317 0.51 -27.37 -12.59
CA GLU A 317 -0.97 -27.39 -12.49
C GLU A 317 -1.60 -26.00 -12.59
N LEU A 318 -0.84 -24.92 -12.41
CA LEU A 318 -1.37 -23.55 -12.53
C LEU A 318 -1.77 -23.27 -13.99
N PRO A 319 -2.94 -22.66 -14.23
CA PRO A 319 -3.34 -22.24 -15.58
C PRO A 319 -2.26 -21.36 -16.24
N ASN A 320 -2.18 -21.40 -17.57
CA ASN A 320 -1.52 -20.31 -18.29
C ASN A 320 -2.51 -19.16 -18.33
N LYS A 321 -2.47 -18.28 -17.32
CA LYS A 321 -3.07 -16.96 -17.46
C LYS A 321 -2.15 -16.17 -18.38
N ASP A 322 -2.46 -16.17 -19.67
CA ASP A 322 -1.85 -15.22 -20.60
C ASP A 322 -2.08 -13.82 -20.00
N LYS A 323 -0.98 -13.10 -19.77
CA LYS A 323 -1.03 -11.72 -19.29
C LYS A 323 -1.41 -10.79 -20.43
#